data_AF-A0A7S2XCZ0-F1
#
_entry.id   AF-A0A7S2XCZ0-F1
#
_cell.length_a   1.000
_cell.length_b   1.000
_cell.length_c   1.000
_cell.angle_alpha   90.00
_cell.angle_beta   90.00
_cell.angle_gamma   90.00
#
_symmetry.space_group_name_H-M   'P 1'
#
loop_
_entity.id
_entity.type
_entity.pdbx_description
1 polymer ?
#
loop_
_entity_poly.entity_id
_entity_poly.type
_entity_poly.pdbx_seq_one_letter_code
_entity_poly.pdbx_strand_id
1 'polypeptide(L)'
;VRESMTKTDEVLVEPRDASWFEVEAGQLFRITSVDGPQVGDLNLWNKDNIREKFYSSKTRQLHATHLSRGDRMWSSFPYLRPMATITHDTLEWYGWDQDGAGVHDVIGSRCDPYTNAVLRGVQYDQC
;
A
#
# COMPACT_ATOMS: atom_id res chain seq x y z
N VAL A 1 -14.97 -10.29 13.41
CA VAL A 1 -14.03 -9.21 13.79
C VAL A 1 -14.49 -7.85 13.26
N ARG A 2 -14.79 -7.67 11.96
CA ARG A 2 -15.17 -6.36 11.40
C ARG A 2 -16.54 -5.82 11.83
N GLU A 3 -17.54 -6.69 12.01
CA GLU A 3 -18.93 -6.28 12.28
C GLU A 3 -19.14 -5.56 13.62
N SER A 4 -18.24 -5.76 14.58
CA SER A 4 -18.26 -5.11 15.90
C SER A 4 -17.34 -3.90 16.00
N MET A 5 -16.77 -3.43 14.88
CA MET A 5 -15.83 -2.30 14.89
C MET A 5 -16.54 -0.97 14.68
N THR A 6 -16.13 0.03 15.45
CA THR A 6 -16.57 1.42 15.32
C THR A 6 -15.51 2.24 14.59
N LYS A 7 -15.93 3.07 13.64
CA LYS A 7 -15.03 4.02 12.98
C LYS A 7 -14.59 5.10 13.97
N THR A 8 -13.29 5.33 14.08
CA THR A 8 -12.71 6.30 15.01
C THR A 8 -12.12 7.53 14.33
N ASP A 9 -11.70 7.41 13.07
CA ASP A 9 -11.08 8.50 12.32
C ASP A 9 -11.26 8.33 10.80
N GLU A 10 -11.00 9.38 10.03
CA GLU A 10 -10.99 9.40 8.56
C GLU A 10 -10.08 10.48 8.01
N VAL A 11 -9.35 10.14 6.94
CA VAL A 11 -8.55 11.08 6.17
C VAL A 11 -8.93 10.92 4.70
N LEU A 12 -9.33 12.02 4.06
CA LEU A 12 -9.48 12.10 2.61
C LEU A 12 -8.14 12.54 2.01
N VAL A 13 -7.64 11.80 1.02
CA VAL A 13 -6.42 12.14 0.29
C VAL A 13 -6.84 12.80 -1.02
N GLU A 14 -6.48 14.06 -1.20
CA GLU A 14 -6.80 14.80 -2.41
C GLU A 14 -6.01 14.27 -3.63
N PRO A 15 -6.52 14.42 -4.86
CA PRO A 15 -5.79 13.98 -6.05
C PRO A 15 -4.43 14.66 -6.18
N ARG A 16 -3.38 13.85 -6.40
CA ARG A 16 -1.97 14.30 -6.50
C ARG A 16 -1.41 14.89 -5.19
N ASP A 17 -1.95 14.46 -4.07
CA ASP A 17 -1.49 14.82 -2.74
C ASP A 17 -1.26 13.56 -1.88
N ALA A 18 -0.67 13.74 -0.71
CA ALA A 18 -0.41 12.69 0.25
C ALA A 18 -0.84 13.10 1.66
N SER A 19 -1.43 12.14 2.37
CA SER A 19 -1.73 12.29 3.79
C SER A 19 -1.15 11.13 4.58
N TRP A 20 -1.12 11.29 5.91
CA TRP A 20 -0.75 10.23 6.84
C TRP A 20 -1.87 10.01 7.84
N PHE A 21 -1.91 8.80 8.41
CA PHE A 21 -2.82 8.43 9.47
C PHE A 21 -2.12 7.43 10.40
N GLU A 22 -2.56 7.36 11.65
CA GLU A 22 -2.04 6.42 12.64
C GLU A 22 -3.05 5.31 12.90
N VAL A 23 -2.52 4.10 13.11
CA VAL A 23 -3.31 2.91 13.42
C VAL A 23 -2.62 2.15 14.53
N GLU A 24 -3.31 2.00 15.65
CA GLU A 24 -2.79 1.23 16.79
C GLU A 24 -2.85 -0.28 16.51
N ALA A 25 -1.97 -1.04 17.16
CA ALA A 25 -1.95 -2.48 17.02
C ALA A 25 -3.32 -3.10 17.39
N GLY A 26 -3.89 -3.89 16.48
CA GLY A 26 -5.21 -4.51 16.64
C GLY A 26 -6.37 -3.71 16.04
N GLN A 27 -6.14 -2.47 15.61
CA GLN A 27 -7.10 -1.70 14.81
C GLN A 27 -7.06 -2.11 13.33
N LEU A 28 -8.04 -1.62 12.56
CA LEU A 28 -8.08 -1.74 11.11
C LEU A 28 -8.03 -0.35 10.49
N PHE A 29 -7.39 -0.25 9.33
CA PHE A 29 -7.60 0.83 8.38
C PHE A 29 -8.22 0.29 7.10
N ARG A 30 -8.91 1.15 6.37
CA ARG A 30 -9.54 0.83 5.08
C ARG A 30 -9.21 1.93 4.09
N ILE A 31 -8.67 1.55 2.94
CA ILE A 31 -8.52 2.42 1.78
C ILE A 31 -9.74 2.18 0.88
N THR A 32 -10.38 3.24 0.41
CA THR A 32 -11.62 3.15 -0.39
C THR A 32 -11.51 4.10 -1.57
N SER A 33 -11.82 3.60 -2.77
CA SER A 33 -11.98 4.45 -3.94
C SER A 33 -13.25 5.29 -3.77
N VAL A 34 -13.12 6.60 -3.85
CA VAL A 34 -14.22 7.56 -3.81
C VAL A 34 -14.22 8.37 -5.10
N ASP A 35 -15.40 8.84 -5.51
CA ASP A 35 -15.67 9.69 -6.70
C ASP A 35 -15.31 9.12 -8.09
N GLY A 36 -14.31 8.24 -8.20
CA GLY A 36 -13.91 7.60 -9.45
C GLY A 36 -12.76 6.61 -9.29
N PRO A 37 -12.29 5.98 -10.39
CA PRO A 37 -11.15 5.07 -10.37
C PRO A 37 -9.86 5.81 -10.07
N GLN A 38 -9.15 5.39 -9.01
CA GLN A 38 -7.87 5.96 -8.60
C GLN A 38 -6.99 4.88 -7.96
N VAL A 39 -5.68 4.91 -8.26
CA VAL A 39 -4.67 4.09 -7.58
C VAL A 39 -3.99 4.89 -6.47
N GLY A 40 -3.43 4.22 -5.46
CA GLY A 40 -2.71 4.88 -4.38
C GLY A 40 -1.44 4.16 -3.99
N ASP A 41 -0.37 4.91 -3.74
CA ASP A 41 0.91 4.41 -3.26
C ASP A 41 0.92 4.40 -1.74
N LEU A 42 1.00 3.21 -1.13
CA LEU A 42 1.00 3.05 0.32
C LEU A 42 2.42 2.81 0.86
N ASN A 43 2.78 3.56 1.90
CA ASN A 43 3.93 3.26 2.74
C ASN A 43 3.48 3.05 4.19
N LEU A 44 4.17 2.16 4.91
CA LEU A 44 3.93 1.90 6.33
C LEU A 44 5.22 2.04 7.12
N TRP A 45 5.11 2.56 8.33
CA TRP A 45 6.19 2.65 9.31
C TRP A 45 5.70 2.14 10.67
N ASN A 46 6.63 1.64 11.48
CA ASN A 46 6.36 1.51 12.90
C ASN A 46 6.30 2.92 13.52
N LYS A 47 5.19 3.23 14.20
CA LYS A 47 4.91 4.52 14.86
C LYS A 47 6.05 4.98 15.77
N ASP A 48 6.62 4.05 16.54
CA ASP A 48 7.68 4.36 17.52
C ASP A 48 9.10 4.16 16.95
N ASN A 49 9.22 3.73 15.69
CA ASN A 49 10.51 3.48 15.06
C ASN A 49 10.45 3.55 13.53
N ILE A 50 10.71 4.75 12.99
CA ILE A 50 10.70 5.00 11.54
C ILE A 50 11.76 4.20 10.74
N ARG A 51 12.72 3.55 11.40
CA ARG A 51 13.67 2.64 10.71
C ARG A 51 13.02 1.32 10.33
N GLU A 52 11.96 0.93 11.02
CA GLU A 52 11.13 -0.21 10.64
C GLU A 52 10.03 0.27 9.71
N LYS A 53 10.12 -0.12 8.43
CA LYS A 53 9.18 0.31 7.39
C LYS A 53 8.80 -0.83 6.46
N PHE A 54 7.75 -0.63 5.68
CA PHE A 54 7.30 -1.60 4.69
C PHE A 54 8.42 -2.00 3.73
N TYR A 55 8.51 -3.29 3.47
CA TYR A 55 9.54 -3.88 2.61
C TYR A 55 8.89 -4.68 1.47
N SER A 56 8.56 -3.97 0.39
CA SER A 56 7.86 -4.52 -0.77
C SER A 56 8.59 -5.71 -1.39
N SER A 57 9.91 -5.64 -1.58
CA SER A 57 10.68 -6.72 -2.22
C SER A 57 10.67 -8.02 -1.41
N LYS A 58 10.72 -7.95 -0.08
CA LYS A 58 10.64 -9.13 0.79
C LYS A 58 9.22 -9.65 0.91
N THR A 59 8.24 -8.74 0.94
CA THR A 59 6.81 -9.08 0.87
C THR A 59 6.50 -9.84 -0.42
N ARG A 60 6.99 -9.36 -1.57
CA ARG A 60 6.92 -10.04 -2.87
C ARG A 60 7.54 -11.43 -2.85
N GLN A 61 8.69 -11.58 -2.21
CA GLN A 61 9.36 -12.88 -2.11
C GLN A 61 8.57 -13.90 -1.29
N LEU A 62 7.82 -13.45 -0.28
CA LEU A 62 7.05 -14.33 0.62
C LEU A 62 5.64 -14.61 0.12
N HIS A 63 5.09 -13.72 -0.71
CA HIS A 63 3.73 -13.81 -1.23
C HIS A 63 3.78 -13.98 -2.76
N ALA A 64 3.45 -12.92 -3.50
CA ALA A 64 3.46 -12.89 -4.96
C ALA A 64 3.78 -11.47 -5.46
N THR A 65 3.71 -11.24 -6.78
CA THR A 65 3.88 -9.90 -7.36
C THR A 65 2.76 -8.93 -6.98
N HIS A 66 1.60 -9.45 -6.58
CA HIS A 66 0.41 -8.73 -6.15
C HIS A 66 -0.11 -9.34 -4.85
N LEU A 67 -0.70 -8.53 -3.99
CA LEU A 67 -1.22 -8.97 -2.70
C LEU A 67 -2.75 -9.02 -2.70
N SER A 68 -3.31 -9.98 -1.97
CA SER A 68 -4.75 -10.01 -1.68
C SER A 68 -5.03 -10.51 -0.26
N ARG A 69 -6.29 -10.84 0.02
CA ARG A 69 -6.75 -11.26 1.35
C ARG A 69 -5.89 -12.41 1.89
N GLY A 70 -5.41 -12.25 3.12
CA GLY A 70 -4.54 -13.20 3.82
C GLY A 70 -3.06 -12.85 3.73
N ASP A 71 -2.64 -12.09 2.71
CA ASP A 71 -1.26 -11.66 2.57
C ASP A 71 -0.87 -10.60 3.61
N ARG A 72 0.43 -10.52 3.87
CA ARG A 72 1.01 -9.66 4.90
C ARG A 72 1.99 -8.69 4.28
N MET A 73 1.93 -7.45 4.73
CA MET A 73 2.96 -6.45 4.46
C MET A 73 4.06 -6.60 5.50
N TRP A 74 5.26 -6.99 5.07
CA TRP A 74 6.39 -7.29 5.95
C TRP A 74 7.30 -6.07 6.13
N SER A 75 7.87 -5.93 7.33
CA SER A 75 8.82 -4.87 7.65
C SER A 75 10.25 -5.17 7.18
N SER A 76 11.04 -4.10 7.06
CA SER A 76 12.44 -4.13 6.64
C SER A 76 13.35 -4.88 7.63
N PHE A 77 14.54 -5.25 7.18
CA PHE A 77 15.57 -5.75 8.10
C PHE A 77 16.02 -4.67 9.09
N PRO A 78 16.42 -5.06 10.32
CA PRO A 78 16.50 -6.43 10.85
C PRO A 78 15.17 -6.98 11.41
N TYR A 79 14.08 -6.23 11.33
CA TYR A 79 12.83 -6.52 12.05
C TYR A 79 12.05 -7.70 11.47
N LEU A 80 11.87 -7.73 10.14
CA LEU A 80 11.18 -8.77 9.38
C LEU A 80 9.96 -9.39 10.11
N ARG A 81 8.95 -8.55 10.37
CA ARG A 81 7.68 -9.00 10.96
C ARG A 81 6.48 -8.45 10.18
N PRO A 82 5.29 -9.05 10.31
CA PRO A 82 4.08 -8.48 9.74
C PRO A 82 3.77 -7.11 10.35
N MET A 83 3.56 -6.11 9.50
CA MET A 83 3.07 -4.78 9.88
C MET A 83 1.55 -4.70 9.75
N ALA A 84 1.00 -5.27 8.68
CA ALA A 84 -0.42 -5.33 8.40
C ALA A 84 -0.77 -6.63 7.68
N THR A 85 -2.02 -7.09 7.83
CA THR A 85 -2.58 -8.23 7.10
C THR A 85 -3.79 -7.75 6.32
N ILE A 86 -3.89 -8.11 5.03
CA ILE A 86 -5.06 -7.79 4.23
C ILE A 86 -6.20 -8.71 4.68
N THR A 87 -7.21 -8.14 5.33
CA THR A 87 -8.36 -8.91 5.86
C THR A 87 -9.54 -8.95 4.90
N HIS A 88 -9.56 -8.05 3.91
CA HIS A 88 -10.62 -7.97 2.91
C HIS A 88 -10.12 -7.23 1.67
N ASP A 89 -10.52 -7.71 0.51
CA ASP A 89 -10.22 -7.13 -0.80
C ASP A 89 -11.47 -7.27 -1.67
N THR A 90 -12.06 -6.16 -2.07
CA THR A 90 -13.26 -6.16 -2.93
C THR A 90 -12.94 -6.47 -4.39
N LEU A 91 -11.67 -6.46 -4.76
CA LEU A 91 -11.17 -6.80 -6.10
C LEU A 91 -10.53 -8.20 -6.16
N GLU A 92 -10.67 -9.03 -5.10
CA GLU A 92 -10.13 -10.40 -5.06
C GLU A 92 -10.59 -11.25 -6.25
N TRP A 93 -11.79 -10.98 -6.79
CA TRP A 93 -12.33 -11.65 -7.96
C TRP A 93 -11.51 -11.45 -9.24
N TYR A 94 -10.69 -10.40 -9.32
CA TYR A 94 -9.86 -10.11 -10.50
C TYR A 94 -8.85 -11.23 -10.75
N GLY A 95 -8.25 -11.77 -9.68
CA GLY A 95 -7.23 -12.81 -9.78
C GLY A 95 -6.07 -12.38 -10.66
N TRP A 96 -5.84 -13.15 -11.73
CA TRP A 96 -4.82 -12.88 -12.74
C TRP A 96 -5.48 -12.87 -14.10
N ASP A 97 -5.22 -11.83 -14.90
CA ASP A 97 -5.68 -11.79 -16.28
C ASP A 97 -4.80 -12.64 -17.22
N GLN A 98 -5.17 -12.69 -18.50
CA GLN A 98 -4.49 -13.47 -19.54
C GLN A 98 -3.04 -13.04 -19.79
N ASP A 99 -2.68 -11.80 -19.41
CA ASP A 99 -1.35 -11.23 -19.57
C ASP A 99 -0.51 -11.39 -18.29
N GLY A 100 -1.10 -11.98 -17.24
CA GLY A 100 -0.47 -12.20 -15.94
C GLY A 100 -0.48 -10.96 -15.04
N ALA A 101 -1.37 -9.99 -15.28
CA ALA A 101 -1.53 -8.82 -14.43
C ALA A 101 -2.47 -9.09 -13.25
N GLY A 102 -2.29 -8.32 -12.18
CA GLY A 102 -3.12 -8.33 -10.97
C GLY A 102 -3.30 -6.91 -10.42
N VAL A 103 -3.93 -6.80 -9.25
CA VAL A 103 -4.12 -5.53 -8.52
C VAL A 103 -3.39 -5.55 -7.19
N HIS A 104 -3.07 -4.37 -6.63
CA HIS A 104 -2.31 -4.22 -5.38
C HIS A 104 -0.87 -4.74 -5.48
N ASP A 105 -0.12 -4.15 -6.39
CA ASP A 105 1.22 -4.61 -6.73
C ASP A 105 2.26 -4.32 -5.63
N VAL A 106 3.29 -5.17 -5.59
CA VAL A 106 4.53 -4.96 -4.83
C VAL A 106 5.77 -5.14 -5.71
N ILE A 107 5.63 -4.88 -7.01
CA ILE A 107 6.69 -4.97 -8.01
C ILE A 107 7.27 -3.61 -8.37
N GLY A 108 6.46 -2.55 -8.29
CA GLY A 108 6.88 -1.19 -8.54
C GLY A 108 7.73 -0.60 -7.41
N SER A 109 8.29 0.58 -7.68
CA SER A 109 8.91 1.43 -6.67
C SER A 109 7.96 2.56 -6.25
N ARG A 110 7.72 3.47 -7.20
CA ARG A 110 6.79 4.61 -7.22
C ARG A 110 7.14 5.46 -8.44
N CYS A 111 6.26 6.34 -8.87
CA CYS A 111 6.67 7.48 -9.69
C CYS A 111 7.66 8.36 -8.91
N ASP A 112 8.58 9.01 -9.62
CA ASP A 112 9.53 9.92 -8.99
C ASP A 112 10.01 10.98 -10.00
N PRO A 113 10.35 12.19 -9.51
CA PRO A 113 10.79 13.30 -10.36
C PRO A 113 12.09 13.00 -11.10
N TYR A 114 12.93 12.11 -10.59
CA TYR A 114 14.23 11.79 -11.18
C TYR A 114 14.04 10.94 -12.44
N THR A 115 13.19 9.92 -12.38
CA THR A 115 12.81 9.13 -13.56
C THR A 115 12.17 10.01 -14.63
N ASN A 116 11.31 10.96 -14.24
CA ASN A 116 10.73 11.91 -15.21
C ASN A 116 11.82 12.79 -15.85
N ALA A 117 12.72 13.36 -15.05
CA ALA A 117 13.81 14.19 -15.54
C ALA A 117 14.74 13.43 -16.49
N VAL A 118 15.07 12.17 -16.19
CA VAL A 118 15.91 11.33 -17.05
C VAL A 118 15.22 11.03 -18.39
N LEU A 119 13.91 10.71 -18.37
CA LEU A 119 13.20 10.28 -19.57
C LEU A 119 12.66 11.42 -20.42
N ARG A 120 12.33 12.57 -19.81
CA ARG A 120 11.62 13.68 -20.48
C ARG A 120 12.37 15.01 -20.40
N GLY A 121 13.40 15.13 -19.58
CA GLY A 121 14.10 16.40 -19.36
C GLY A 121 13.25 17.44 -18.61
N VAL A 122 12.17 17.02 -17.94
CA VAL A 122 11.23 17.89 -17.22
C VAL A 122 11.28 17.58 -15.73
N GLN A 123 11.22 18.60 -14.89
CA GLN A 123 10.99 18.44 -13.46
C GLN A 123 9.48 18.35 -13.20
N TYR A 124 9.05 17.23 -12.62
CA TYR A 124 7.66 16.98 -12.27
C TYR A 124 7.61 16.26 -10.93
N ASP A 125 7.11 16.96 -9.91
CA ASP A 125 7.24 16.56 -8.50
C ASP A 125 5.98 15.87 -7.95
N GLN A 126 5.07 15.44 -8.81
CA GLN A 126 3.82 14.79 -8.38
C GLN A 126 3.84 13.29 -8.68
N CYS A 127 3.53 12.54 -7.63
CA CYS A 127 2.77 11.31 -7.73
C CYS A 127 1.31 11.69 -7.44
#